data_AF-A0A9D4VKV0-F1
#
_entry.id   AF-A0A9D4VKV0-F1
#
_cell.length_a   1.000
_cell.length_b   1.000
_cell.length_c   1.000
_cell.angle_alpha   90.00
_cell.angle_beta   90.00
_cell.angle_gamma   90.00
#
_symmetry.space_group_name_H-M   'P 1'
#
loop_
_entity.id
_entity.type
_entity.pdbx_description
1 polymer ?
#
loop_
_entity_poly.entity_id
_entity_poly.type
_entity_poly.pdbx_seq_one_letter_code
_entity_poly.pdbx_strand_id
1 'polypeptide(L)'
;MAAYREEDDYTVLSNLISISSKVQNIAADAVPDLLDYFKQFSINVLQYSAERLGWDPKPGETHDDALLRGEILTSLAEFGHDLTLDEASRRFQAFLENRNTPLLPPDIRRAVYVAVMKRATKSNRSGYESLLKLYRETDLSQEKTRILGNEISSVKA
;
A
#
# COMPACT_ATOMS: atom_id res chain seq x y z
N MET A 1 -9.66 20.86 12.62
CA MET A 1 -8.69 20.12 11.78
C MET A 1 -9.44 19.14 10.87
N ALA A 2 -10.22 19.65 9.91
CA ALA A 2 -11.06 18.83 9.02
C ALA A 2 -10.99 19.26 7.54
N ALA A 3 -10.06 20.15 7.17
CA ALA A 3 -10.04 20.75 5.84
C ALA A 3 -9.75 19.75 4.70
N TYR A 4 -9.06 18.64 5.01
CA TYR A 4 -8.61 17.66 4.02
C TYR A 4 -9.29 16.29 4.15
N ARG A 5 -10.29 16.13 5.02
CA ARG A 5 -10.93 14.82 5.24
C ARG A 5 -11.78 14.39 4.05
N GLU A 6 -12.31 15.35 3.28
CA GLU A 6 -13.12 15.08 2.08
C GLU A 6 -12.36 15.43 0.79
N GLU A 7 -11.03 15.55 0.88
CA GLU A 7 -10.19 15.96 -0.25
C GLU A 7 -10.26 14.94 -1.39
N ASP A 8 -10.36 15.46 -2.61
CA ASP A 8 -10.46 14.67 -3.81
C ASP A 8 -9.50 15.04 -4.93
N ASP A 9 -8.80 16.16 -4.82
CA ASP A 9 -7.83 16.58 -5.81
C ASP A 9 -6.58 15.68 -5.78
N TYR A 10 -6.22 15.14 -6.95
CA TYR A 10 -5.05 14.29 -7.11
C TYR A 10 -3.77 14.97 -6.59
N THR A 11 -3.54 16.22 -6.99
CA THR A 11 -2.31 16.94 -6.65
C THR A 11 -2.19 17.17 -5.16
N VAL A 12 -3.29 17.52 -4.49
CA VAL A 12 -3.32 17.69 -3.03
C VAL A 12 -3.06 16.35 -2.33
N LEU A 13 -3.77 15.29 -2.71
CA LEU A 13 -3.63 13.97 -2.09
C LEU A 13 -2.25 13.35 -2.29
N SER A 14 -1.69 13.40 -3.50
CA SER A 14 -0.34 12.91 -3.78
C SER A 14 0.73 13.70 -3.01
N ASN A 15 0.56 15.02 -2.85
CA ASN A 15 1.44 15.82 -2.00
C ASN A 15 1.31 15.45 -0.51
N LEU A 16 0.09 15.26 -0.02
CA LEU A 16 -0.16 14.82 1.36
C LEU A 16 0.47 13.46 1.62
N ILE A 17 0.34 12.51 0.71
CA ILE A 17 1.01 11.21 0.75
C ILE A 17 2.53 11.39 0.84
N SER A 18 3.11 12.16 -0.09
CA SER A 18 4.57 12.36 -0.15
C SER A 18 5.14 12.97 1.13
N ILE A 19 4.46 13.99 1.67
CA ILE A 19 4.86 14.64 2.91
C ILE A 19 4.69 13.65 4.08
N SER A 20 3.59 12.91 4.11
CA SER A 20 3.29 12.01 5.22
C SER A 20 4.31 10.87 5.31
N SER A 21 4.71 10.27 4.19
CA SER A 21 5.76 9.24 4.16
C SER A 21 7.11 9.78 4.64
N LYS A 22 7.48 11.01 4.28
CA LYS A 22 8.73 11.66 4.77
C LYS A 22 8.69 11.90 6.27
N VAL A 23 7.58 12.43 6.78
CA VAL A 23 7.39 12.68 8.22
C VAL A 23 7.41 11.36 8.99
N GLN A 24 6.77 10.30 8.48
CA GLN A 24 6.82 8.97 9.09
C GLN A 24 8.26 8.48 9.25
N ASN A 25 9.08 8.58 8.20
CA ASN A 25 10.47 8.12 8.24
C ASN A 25 11.31 8.89 9.26
N ILE A 26 11.11 10.20 9.36
CA ILE A 26 11.79 11.04 10.36
C ILE A 26 11.28 10.70 11.76
N ALA A 27 9.96 10.59 11.94
CA ALA A 27 9.34 10.31 13.22
C ALA A 27 9.72 8.93 13.78
N ALA A 28 9.90 7.94 12.91
CA ALA A 28 10.32 6.60 13.31
C ALA A 28 11.68 6.57 14.03
N ASP A 29 12.58 7.50 13.69
CA ASP A 29 13.89 7.64 14.32
C ASP A 29 13.88 8.70 15.44
N ALA A 30 13.31 9.88 15.19
CA ALA A 30 13.41 11.03 16.08
C ALA A 30 12.40 10.99 17.25
N VAL A 31 11.20 10.46 17.02
CA VAL A 31 10.08 10.49 17.99
C VAL A 31 9.19 9.24 17.87
N PRO A 32 9.74 8.03 18.10
CA PRO A 32 9.03 6.77 17.88
C PRO A 32 7.71 6.65 18.65
N ASP A 33 7.61 7.25 19.83
CA ASP A 33 6.39 7.25 20.66
C ASP A 33 5.21 8.00 20.00
N LEU A 34 5.48 8.90 19.06
CA LEU A 34 4.46 9.64 18.31
C LEU A 34 4.09 8.98 16.98
N LEU A 35 4.83 7.96 16.57
CA LEU A 35 4.71 7.35 15.25
C LEU A 35 3.31 6.77 15.03
N ASP A 36 2.73 6.11 16.02
CA ASP A 36 1.41 5.48 15.88
C ASP A 36 0.29 6.51 15.82
N TYR A 37 0.39 7.62 16.57
CA TYR A 37 -0.52 8.76 16.42
C TYR A 37 -0.44 9.36 15.02
N PHE A 38 0.77 9.48 14.47
CA PHE A 38 0.98 10.00 13.12
C PHE A 38 0.41 9.08 12.04
N LYS A 39 0.62 7.76 12.15
CA LYS A 39 0.01 6.76 11.25
C LYS A 39 -1.51 6.87 11.28
N GLN A 40 -2.10 6.90 12.48
CA GLN A 40 -3.55 7.02 12.64
C GLN A 40 -4.10 8.33 12.05
N PHE A 41 -3.41 9.44 12.25
CA PHE A 41 -3.76 10.70 11.60
C PHE A 41 -3.73 10.59 10.08
N SER A 42 -2.67 10.01 9.52
CA SER A 42 -2.50 9.84 8.06
C SER A 42 -3.57 8.93 7.47
N ILE A 43 -3.92 7.82 8.15
CA ILE A 43 -5.03 6.94 7.76
C ILE A 43 -6.34 7.72 7.72
N ASN A 44 -6.64 8.49 8.76
CA ASN A 44 -7.88 9.28 8.84
C ASN A 44 -8.02 10.34 7.74
N VAL A 45 -6.90 10.86 7.22
CA VAL A 45 -6.90 11.80 6.09
C VAL A 45 -7.19 11.09 4.77
N LEU A 46 -6.62 9.90 4.56
CA LEU A 46 -6.71 9.17 3.29
C LEU A 46 -7.97 8.29 3.18
N GLN A 47 -8.62 7.98 4.30
CA GLN A 47 -9.71 7.01 4.35
C GLN A 47 -10.89 7.36 3.43
N TYR A 48 -11.32 8.62 3.42
CA TYR A 48 -12.44 9.07 2.58
C TYR A 48 -12.15 8.83 1.09
N SER A 49 -10.98 9.28 0.63
CA SER A 49 -10.57 9.14 -0.77
C SER A 49 -10.41 7.66 -1.15
N ALA A 50 -9.94 6.82 -0.22
CA ALA A 50 -9.86 5.36 -0.39
C ALA A 50 -11.24 4.70 -0.52
N GLU A 51 -12.21 5.07 0.30
CA GLU A 51 -13.59 4.57 0.24
C GLU A 51 -14.28 5.02 -1.06
N ARG A 52 -14.03 6.26 -1.47
CA ARG A 52 -14.55 6.83 -2.72
C ARG A 52 -14.00 6.15 -3.96
N LEU A 53 -12.71 5.84 -4.03
CA LEU A 53 -12.10 5.17 -5.18
C LEU A 53 -12.31 3.64 -5.14
N GLY A 54 -12.29 3.05 -3.95
CA GLY A 54 -12.36 1.61 -3.76
C GLY A 54 -11.14 0.88 -4.33
N TRP A 55 -11.28 -0.45 -4.45
CA TRP A 55 -10.22 -1.32 -4.98
C TRP A 55 -10.34 -1.63 -6.46
N ASP A 56 -11.55 -1.49 -7.01
CA ASP A 56 -11.87 -1.88 -8.38
C ASP A 56 -12.24 -0.64 -9.19
N PRO A 57 -11.86 -0.58 -10.48
CA PRO A 57 -12.22 0.54 -11.34
C PRO A 57 -13.73 0.75 -11.44
N LYS A 58 -14.16 2.02 -11.34
CA LYS A 58 -15.55 2.44 -11.49
C LYS A 58 -15.82 3.06 -12.86
N PRO A 59 -17.05 2.94 -13.39
CA PRO A 59 -17.42 3.60 -14.64
C PRO A 59 -17.19 5.12 -14.57
N GLY A 60 -16.52 5.68 -15.57
CA GLY A 60 -16.23 7.10 -15.65
C GLY A 60 -14.98 7.56 -14.89
N GLU A 61 -14.21 6.64 -14.28
CA GLU A 61 -12.91 6.97 -13.71
C GLU A 61 -11.93 7.52 -14.76
N THR A 62 -11.19 8.54 -14.35
CA THR A 62 -10.09 9.11 -15.12
C THR A 62 -8.80 8.28 -14.94
N HIS A 63 -7.78 8.57 -15.73
CA HIS A 63 -6.46 7.97 -15.52
C HIS A 63 -5.88 8.35 -14.14
N ASP A 64 -6.09 9.60 -13.72
CA ASP A 64 -5.59 10.12 -12.45
C ASP A 64 -6.27 9.41 -11.27
N ASP A 65 -7.56 9.07 -11.37
CA ASP A 65 -8.25 8.27 -10.34
C ASP A 65 -7.62 6.88 -10.15
N ALA A 66 -7.23 6.24 -11.25
CA ALA A 66 -6.58 4.93 -11.19
C ALA A 66 -5.17 5.01 -10.58
N LEU A 67 -4.39 6.04 -10.93
CA LEU A 67 -3.08 6.29 -10.31
C LEU A 67 -3.22 6.58 -8.81
N LEU A 68 -4.16 7.47 -8.47
CA LEU A 68 -4.45 7.87 -7.10
C LEU A 68 -4.87 6.69 -6.23
N ARG A 69 -5.71 5.79 -6.77
CA ARG A 69 -6.10 4.55 -6.09
C ARG A 69 -4.87 3.73 -5.71
N GLY A 70 -3.94 3.53 -6.64
CA GLY A 70 -2.69 2.80 -6.37
C GLY A 70 -1.84 3.46 -5.28
N GLU A 71 -1.72 4.80 -5.32
CA GLU A 71 -0.97 5.59 -4.33
C GLU A 71 -1.61 5.49 -2.93
N ILE A 72 -2.91 5.79 -2.82
CA ILE A 72 -3.65 5.79 -1.55
C ILE A 72 -3.63 4.40 -0.91
N LEU A 73 -3.92 3.34 -1.67
CA LEU A 73 -3.91 1.96 -1.15
C LEU A 73 -2.50 1.57 -0.67
N THR A 74 -1.46 2.00 -1.39
CA THR A 74 -0.07 1.78 -0.97
C THR A 74 0.21 2.49 0.35
N SER A 75 -0.13 3.77 0.46
CA SER A 75 0.09 4.54 1.69
C SER A 75 -0.69 3.99 2.88
N LEU A 76 -1.95 3.59 2.70
CA LEU A 76 -2.73 2.95 3.75
C LEU A 76 -2.07 1.64 4.23
N ALA A 77 -1.51 0.85 3.32
CA ALA A 77 -0.74 -0.34 3.68
C ALA A 77 0.56 0.01 4.45
N GLU A 78 1.29 1.05 4.02
CA GLU A 78 2.49 1.55 4.71
C GLU A 78 2.19 2.01 6.15
N PHE A 79 1.08 2.75 6.33
CA PHE A 79 0.59 3.22 7.63
C PHE A 79 -0.03 2.11 8.50
N GLY A 80 -0.31 0.94 7.93
CA GLY A 80 -0.82 -0.22 8.68
C GLY A 80 -2.34 -0.22 8.87
N HIS A 81 -3.10 0.26 7.90
CA HIS A 81 -4.56 0.23 7.94
C HIS A 81 -5.11 -1.20 7.78
N ASP A 82 -5.66 -1.79 8.84
CA ASP A 82 -6.03 -3.21 8.92
C ASP A 82 -6.92 -3.69 7.77
N LEU A 83 -7.98 -2.93 7.43
CA LEU A 83 -8.90 -3.30 6.35
C LEU A 83 -8.20 -3.35 4.99
N THR A 84 -7.27 -2.42 4.74
CA THR A 84 -6.44 -2.44 3.52
C THR A 84 -5.53 -3.67 3.52
N LEU A 85 -4.93 -4.00 4.67
CA LEU A 85 -4.06 -5.16 4.81
C LEU A 85 -4.81 -6.49 4.64
N ASP A 86 -6.05 -6.59 5.10
CA ASP A 86 -6.90 -7.78 4.94
C ASP A 86 -7.28 -7.98 3.47
N GLU A 87 -7.80 -6.93 2.82
CA GLU A 87 -8.22 -7.02 1.42
C GLU A 87 -7.03 -7.27 0.47
N ALA A 88 -5.89 -6.64 0.75
CA ALA A 88 -4.64 -6.95 0.06
C ALA A 88 -4.25 -8.43 0.17
N SER A 89 -4.34 -9.00 1.38
CA SER A 89 -4.01 -10.40 1.61
C SER A 89 -4.95 -11.32 0.81
N ARG A 90 -6.25 -11.02 0.79
CA ARG A 90 -7.25 -11.78 0.01
C ARG A 90 -6.94 -11.73 -1.49
N ARG A 91 -6.68 -10.53 -2.03
CA ARG A 91 -6.32 -10.36 -3.46
C ARG A 91 -4.99 -11.02 -3.80
N PHE A 92 -4.02 -10.99 -2.89
CA PHE A 92 -2.74 -11.68 -3.09
C PHE A 92 -2.93 -13.20 -3.18
N GLN A 93 -3.73 -13.80 -2.29
CA GLN A 93 -4.01 -15.24 -2.36
C GLN A 93 -4.69 -15.63 -3.69
N ALA A 94 -5.70 -14.87 -4.12
CA ALA A 94 -6.32 -15.10 -5.42
C ALA A 94 -5.31 -14.96 -6.59
N PHE A 95 -4.32 -14.07 -6.47
CA PHE A 95 -3.24 -13.92 -7.44
C PHE A 95 -2.21 -15.05 -7.38
N LEU A 96 -1.97 -15.66 -6.22
CA LEU A 96 -1.14 -16.85 -6.08
C LEU A 96 -1.80 -18.08 -6.74
N GLU A 97 -3.13 -18.20 -6.60
CA GLU A 97 -3.92 -19.27 -7.22
C GLU A 97 -4.06 -19.09 -8.73
N ASN A 98 -4.30 -17.86 -9.18
CA ASN A 98 -4.43 -17.52 -10.59
C ASN A 98 -3.72 -16.21 -10.92
N ARG A 99 -2.57 -16.31 -11.60
CA ARG A 99 -1.76 -15.15 -12.03
C ARG A 99 -2.48 -14.19 -12.98
N ASN A 100 -3.56 -14.63 -13.63
CA ASN A 100 -4.37 -13.85 -14.55
C ASN A 100 -5.66 -13.32 -13.91
N THR A 101 -5.80 -13.39 -12.59
CA THR A 101 -6.98 -12.89 -11.89
C THR A 101 -7.18 -11.39 -12.15
N PRO A 102 -8.42 -10.94 -12.47
CA PRO A 102 -8.72 -9.51 -12.57
C PRO A 102 -8.71 -8.81 -11.21
N LEU A 103 -8.62 -9.55 -10.10
CA LEU A 103 -8.61 -9.00 -8.74
C LEU A 103 -7.29 -8.29 -8.38
N LEU A 104 -6.21 -8.52 -9.12
CA LEU A 104 -4.92 -7.88 -8.89
C LEU A 104 -4.33 -7.25 -10.16
N PRO A 105 -4.97 -6.18 -10.69
CA PRO A 105 -4.43 -5.45 -11.82
C PRO A 105 -3.09 -4.76 -11.48
N PRO A 106 -2.25 -4.45 -12.48
CA PRO A 106 -0.89 -3.98 -12.26
C PRO A 106 -0.73 -2.68 -11.45
N ASP A 107 -1.74 -1.80 -11.50
CA ASP A 107 -1.82 -0.51 -10.81
C ASP A 107 -1.81 -0.66 -9.27
N ILE A 108 -2.48 -1.69 -8.73
CA ILE A 108 -2.58 -1.90 -7.28
C ILE A 108 -1.61 -2.96 -6.72
N ARG A 109 -0.81 -3.61 -7.57
CA ARG A 109 0.14 -4.66 -7.13
C ARG A 109 1.10 -4.18 -6.05
N ARG A 110 1.56 -2.93 -6.16
CA ARG A 110 2.45 -2.33 -5.16
C ARG A 110 1.81 -2.32 -3.77
N ALA A 111 0.58 -1.82 -3.66
CA ALA A 111 -0.17 -1.77 -2.40
C ALA A 111 -0.29 -3.16 -1.77
N VAL A 112 -0.58 -4.17 -2.59
CA VAL A 112 -0.70 -5.54 -2.13
C VAL A 112 0.62 -6.12 -1.64
N TYR A 113 1.73 -5.88 -2.34
CA TYR A 113 3.03 -6.40 -1.91
C TYR A 113 3.51 -5.73 -0.63
N VAL A 114 3.32 -4.42 -0.50
CA VAL A 114 3.58 -3.68 0.74
C VAL A 114 2.75 -4.25 1.89
N ALA A 115 1.45 -4.46 1.69
CA ALA A 115 0.55 -4.97 2.73
C ALA A 115 0.92 -6.38 3.20
N VAL A 116 1.26 -7.28 2.26
CA VAL A 116 1.71 -8.65 2.57
C VAL A 116 3.01 -8.62 3.37
N MET A 117 3.95 -7.74 3.01
CA MET A 117 5.17 -7.52 3.79
C MET A 117 4.89 -6.94 5.17
N LYS A 118 3.93 -6.00 5.28
CA LYS A 118 3.54 -5.37 6.54
C LYS A 118 2.95 -6.37 7.55
N ARG A 119 2.23 -7.38 7.07
CA ARG A 119 1.72 -8.50 7.90
C ARG A 119 2.76 -9.55 8.24
N ALA A 120 3.88 -9.60 7.51
CA ALA A 120 4.92 -10.58 7.78
C ALA A 120 5.62 -10.25 9.10
N THR A 121 5.75 -11.24 9.97
CA THR A 121 6.45 -11.12 11.25
C THR A 121 7.57 -12.16 11.34
N LYS A 122 8.42 -12.07 12.37
CA LYS A 122 9.45 -13.08 12.63
C LYS A 122 8.85 -14.49 12.78
N SER A 123 7.63 -14.61 13.32
CA SER A 123 6.93 -15.89 13.52
C SER A 123 6.01 -16.30 12.37
N ASN A 124 5.56 -15.37 11.52
CA ASN A 124 4.75 -15.67 10.32
C ASN A 124 5.38 -15.05 9.07
N ARG A 125 6.15 -15.85 8.34
CA ARG A 125 6.92 -15.43 7.15
C ARG A 125 6.29 -15.84 5.82
N SER A 126 5.10 -16.45 5.84
CA SER A 126 4.44 -17.01 4.66
C SER A 126 4.25 -16.00 3.52
N GLY A 127 3.84 -14.78 3.85
CA GLY A 127 3.70 -13.67 2.90
C GLY A 127 5.04 -13.28 2.25
N TYR A 128 6.08 -13.10 3.07
CA TYR A 128 7.44 -12.81 2.61
C TYR A 128 7.98 -13.91 1.68
N GLU A 129 7.83 -15.18 2.07
CA GLU A 129 8.30 -16.32 1.27
C GLU A 129 7.57 -16.41 -0.07
N SER A 130 6.26 -16.13 -0.07
CA SER A 130 5.45 -16.10 -1.29
C SER A 130 5.88 -14.97 -2.24
N LEU A 131 6.18 -13.77 -1.71
CA LEU A 131 6.72 -12.66 -2.50
C LEU A 131 8.13 -12.97 -3.03
N LEU A 132 8.99 -13.59 -2.21
CA LEU A 132 10.33 -14.00 -2.63
C LEU A 132 10.29 -15.05 -3.73
N LYS A 133 9.35 -16.00 -3.64
CA LYS A 133 9.09 -16.99 -4.70
C LYS A 133 8.64 -16.30 -5.98
N LEU A 134 7.65 -15.40 -5.91
CA LEU A 134 7.17 -14.62 -7.05
C LEU A 134 8.29 -13.83 -7.73
N TYR A 135 9.16 -13.20 -6.94
CA TYR A 135 10.33 -12.47 -7.45
C TYR A 135 11.30 -13.35 -8.25
N ARG A 136 11.50 -14.59 -7.80
CA ARG A 136 12.39 -15.56 -8.47
C ARG A 136 11.78 -16.12 -9.74
N GLU A 137 10.46 -16.30 -9.77
CA GLU A 137 9.73 -16.93 -10.88
C GLU A 137 9.37 -15.95 -12.00
N THR A 138 9.22 -14.66 -11.70
CA THR A 138 8.87 -13.67 -12.73
C THR A 138 10.05 -13.31 -13.61
N ASP A 139 9.85 -13.24 -14.93
CA ASP A 139 10.83 -12.69 -15.87
C ASP A 139 10.64 -11.19 -16.13
N LEU A 140 9.55 -10.61 -15.61
CA LEU A 140 9.21 -9.21 -15.83
C LEU A 140 10.02 -8.30 -14.89
N SER A 141 10.92 -7.51 -15.45
CA SER A 141 11.73 -6.54 -14.68
C SER A 141 10.88 -5.58 -13.86
N GLN A 142 9.75 -5.11 -14.39
CA GLN A 142 8.85 -4.22 -13.64
C GLN A 142 8.27 -4.91 -12.40
N GLU A 143 7.96 -6.20 -12.49
CA GLU A 143 7.43 -6.97 -11.36
C GLU A 143 8.49 -7.16 -10.28
N LYS A 144 9.72 -7.46 -10.69
CA LYS A 144 10.88 -7.49 -9.79
C LYS A 144 11.06 -6.16 -9.07
N THR A 145 11.00 -5.04 -9.80
CA THR A 145 11.12 -3.69 -9.20
C THR A 145 9.99 -3.41 -8.21
N ARG A 146 8.74 -3.82 -8.48
CA ARG A 146 7.63 -3.65 -7.51
C ARG A 146 7.86 -4.45 -6.23
N ILE A 147 8.38 -5.67 -6.34
CA ILE A 147 8.65 -6.52 -5.17
C ILE A 147 9.86 -6.01 -4.37
N LEU A 148 10.92 -5.55 -5.06
CA LEU A 148 12.14 -5.02 -4.44
C LEU A 148 12.00 -3.58 -3.93
N GLY A 149 11.08 -2.80 -4.49
CA GLY A 149 10.78 -1.43 -4.02
C GLY A 149 10.20 -1.41 -2.61
N ASN A 150 9.81 -2.58 -2.08
CA ASN A 150 9.56 -2.80 -0.68
C ASN A 150 10.91 -2.88 0.03
N GLU A 151 11.05 -2.22 1.18
CA GLU A 151 12.18 -2.43 2.09
C GLU A 151 12.22 -3.88 2.61
N ILE A 152 12.64 -4.83 1.79
CA ILE A 152 13.07 -6.16 2.22
C ILE A 152 14.25 -6.02 3.21
N SER A 153 14.85 -4.83 3.30
CA SER A 153 15.82 -4.40 4.30
C SER A 153 15.28 -4.35 5.74
N SER A 154 14.01 -4.03 6.00
CA SER A 154 13.51 -3.91 7.37
C SER A 154 13.25 -5.26 8.06
N VAL A 155 13.34 -6.38 7.34
CA VAL A 155 13.31 -7.74 7.93
C VAL A 155 14.71 -8.19 8.42
N LYS A 156 15.75 -7.39 8.19
CA LYS A 156 17.09 -7.58 8.76
C LYS A 156 17.36 -6.58 9.88
N ALA A 157 16.65 -6.73 10.99
CA ALA A 157 17.08 -6.30 12.33
C ALA A 157 16.42 -7.17 13.41
#